data_AF-A0A0F4J6Z6-F1
#
_entry.id   AF-A0A0F4J6Z6-F1
#
_cell.length_a   1.000
_cell.length_b   1.000
_cell.length_c   1.000
_cell.angle_alpha   90.00
_cell.angle_beta   90.00
_cell.angle_gamma   90.00
#
_symmetry.space_group_name_H-M   'P 1'
#
loop_
_entity.id
_entity.type
_entity.pdbx_description
1 polymer ?
#
loop_
_entity_poly.entity_id
_entity_poly.type
_entity_poly.pdbx_seq_one_letter_code
_entity_poly.pdbx_strand_id
1 'polypeptide(L)' 'MAITISFVALFGLVLFFLLRSRSLGPGSAFVAAGFGFFLASTGAAGPINEMATAIVHAIPNL' A
#
# COMPACT_ATOMS: atom_id res chain seq x y z
N MET A 1 -16.02 6.35 8.46
CA MET A 1 -15.02 5.94 7.44
C MET A 1 -14.91 4.41 7.31
N ALA A 2 -16.02 3.67 7.22
CA ALA A 2 -15.96 2.20 7.10
C ALA A 2 -15.74 1.72 5.64
N ILE A 3 -16.24 2.49 4.67
CA ILE A 3 -16.27 2.09 3.25
C ILE A 3 -14.86 2.13 2.63
N THR A 4 -14.00 3.08 3.02
CA THR A 4 -12.63 3.21 2.49
C THR A 4 -11.71 2.07 2.93
N ILE A 5 -11.87 1.55 4.15
CA ILE A 5 -11.11 0.39 4.63
C ILE A 5 -11.42 -0.85 3.79
N SER A 6 -12.69 -1.05 3.43
CA SER A 6 -13.11 -2.20 2.61
C SER A 6 -12.49 -2.20 1.22
N PHE A 7 -12.29 -1.03 0.59
CA PHE A 7 -11.62 -0.94 -0.72
C PHE A 7 -10.13 -1.27 -0.63
N VAL A 8 -9.40 -0.77 0.37
CA VAL A 8 -7.98 -1.13 0.58
C VAL A 8 -7.82 -2.62 0.82
N ALA A 9 -8.66 -3.20 1.67
CA ALA A 9 -8.62 -4.63 1.97
C ALA A 9 -8.90 -5.47 0.72
N LEU A 10 -9.90 -5.10 -0.10
CA LEU A 10 -10.21 -5.78 -1.35
C LEU A 10 -9.06 -5.68 -2.36
N PHE A 11 -8.54 -4.47 -2.61
CA PHE A 11 -7.42 -4.29 -3.54
C PHE A 11 -6.15 -5.01 -3.05
N GLY A 12 -5.88 -5.01 -1.74
CA GLY A 12 -4.75 -5.72 -1.14
C GLY A 12 -4.88 -7.24 -1.25
N LEU A 13 -6.07 -7.79 -1.01
CA LEU A 13 -6.34 -9.23 -1.17
C LEU A 13 -6.18 -9.69 -2.63
N VAL A 14 -6.70 -8.91 -3.57
CA VAL A 14 -6.56 -9.18 -5.01
C VAL A 14 -5.09 -9.09 -5.43
N LEU A 15 -4.35 -8.07 -4.97
CA LEU A 15 -2.93 -7.94 -5.24
C LEU A 15 -2.13 -9.13 -4.70
N PHE A 16 -2.44 -9.59 -3.49
CA PHE A 16 -1.81 -10.76 -2.89
C PHE A 16 -2.00 -12.01 -3.75
N PHE A 17 -3.24 -12.25 -4.23
CA PHE A 17 -3.51 -13.36 -5.14
C PHE A 17 -2.82 -13.22 -6.50
N LEU A 18 -2.74 -12.01 -7.07
CA LEU A 18 -2.04 -11.75 -8.33
C LEU A 18 -0.53 -12.00 -8.22
N LEU A 19 0.09 -11.54 -7.13
CA LEU A 19 1.50 -11.80 -6.82
C LEU A 19 1.75 -13.29 -6.60
N ARG A 20 0.84 -13.99 -5.88
CA ARG A 20 0.91 -15.43 -5.64
C ARG A 20 0.85 -16.24 -6.93
N SER A 21 -0.03 -15.86 -7.85
CA SER A 21 -0.21 -16.55 -9.13
C SER A 21 0.86 -16.22 -10.18
N ARG A 22 1.86 -15.37 -9.86
CA ARG A 22 2.91 -14.90 -10.80
C ARG A 22 2.36 -14.24 -12.07
N SER A 23 1.09 -13.84 -12.07
CA SER A 23 0.44 -13.13 -13.17
C SER A 23 0.75 -11.64 -13.09
N LEU A 24 2.03 -11.31 -13.24
CA LEU A 24 2.55 -9.93 -13.28
C LEU A 24 2.26 -9.32 -14.66
N GLY A 25 0.97 -9.11 -14.94
CA GLY A 25 0.49 -8.43 -16.14
C GLY A 25 0.17 -6.95 -15.90
N PRO A 26 -0.27 -6.22 -16.93
CA PRO A 26 -0.68 -4.81 -16.77
C PRO A 26 -1.80 -4.61 -15.74
N GLY A 27 -2.66 -5.63 -15.53
CA GLY A 27 -3.69 -5.60 -14.48
C GLY A 27 -3.14 -5.57 -13.05
N SER A 28 -2.01 -6.22 -12.76
CA SER A 28 -1.42 -6.17 -11.41
C SER A 28 -0.81 -4.81 -11.10
N ALA A 29 -0.30 -4.09 -12.12
CA ALA A 29 0.21 -2.73 -11.94
C ALA A 29 -0.91 -1.75 -11.55
N PHE A 30 -2.08 -1.86 -12.20
CA PHE A 30 -3.24 -1.05 -11.86
C PHE A 30 -3.75 -1.34 -10.44
N VAL A 31 -3.87 -2.62 -10.06
CA VAL A 31 -4.29 -3.02 -8.71
C VAL A 31 -3.27 -2.55 -7.66
N ALA A 32 -1.97 -2.60 -7.95
CA ALA A 32 -0.93 -2.12 -7.04
C ALA A 32 -0.99 -0.59 -6.85
N ALA A 33 -1.18 0.16 -7.93
CA ALA A 33 -1.32 1.61 -7.88
C ALA A 33 -2.60 2.03 -7.13
N GLY A 34 -3.73 1.37 -7.41
CA GLY A 34 -4.99 1.58 -6.70
C GLY A 34 -4.87 1.25 -5.22
N PHE A 35 -4.29 0.09 -4.88
CA PHE A 35 -3.99 -0.29 -3.50
C PHE A 35 -3.14 0.76 -2.79
N GLY A 36 -2.03 1.20 -3.40
CA GLY A 36 -1.14 2.22 -2.83
C GLY A 36 -1.84 3.57 -2.63
N PHE A 37 -2.64 4.02 -3.60
CA PHE A 37 -3.41 5.26 -3.51
C PHE A 37 -4.44 5.23 -2.37
N PHE A 38 -5.20 4.14 -2.26
CA PHE A 38 -6.17 3.99 -1.18
C PHE A 38 -5.49 3.77 0.17
N LEU A 39 -4.35 3.06 0.23
CA LEU A 39 -3.56 2.89 1.45
C LEU A 39 -3.03 4.24 1.95
N ALA A 40 -2.52 5.09 1.05
CA ALA A 40 -2.08 6.44 1.37
C ALA A 40 -3.22 7.39 1.80
N SER A 41 -4.48 7.07 1.47
CA SER A 41 -5.66 7.84 1.90
C SER A 41 -6.34 7.26 3.15
N THR A 42 -5.85 6.13 3.68
CA THR A 42 -6.32 5.61 4.98
C THR A 42 -5.78 6.45 6.14
N GLY A 43 -6.50 6.45 7.28
CA GLY A 43 -6.03 7.10 8.51
C GLY A 43 -4.70 6.58 9.06
N ALA A 44 -4.14 5.51 8.48
CA ALA A 44 -2.81 5.00 8.81
C ALA A 44 -1.68 5.73 8.06
N ALA A 45 -1.98 6.59 7.09
CA ALA A 45 -0.97 7.31 6.31
C ALA A 45 -0.06 8.20 7.17
N GLY A 46 -0.61 8.85 8.20
CA GLY A 46 0.17 9.63 9.17
C GLY A 46 1.21 8.78 9.90
N PRO A 47 0.79 7.75 10.66
CA PRO A 47 1.71 6.84 11.36
C PRO A 47 2.74 6.16 10.45
N ILE A 48 2.36 5.77 9.24
CA ILE A 48 3.29 5.12 8.28
C ILE A 48 4.35 6.12 7.78
N ASN A 49 3.97 7.35 7.44
CA ASN A 49 4.93 8.37 7.02
C ASN A 49 5.84 8.81 8.17
N GLU A 50 5.33 8.90 9.40
CA GLU A 50 6.18 9.20 10.57
C GLU A 50 7.17 8.07 10.83
N MET A 51 6.76 6.80 10.71
CA MET A 51 7.67 5.67 10.83
C MET A 51 8.73 5.66 9.72
N ALA A 52 8.34 5.88 8.46
CA ALA A 52 9.28 5.98 7.35
C ALA A 52 10.25 7.15 7.53
N THR A 53 9.76 8.31 7.97
CA THR A 53 10.58 9.49 8.30
C THR A 53 11.54 9.20 9.45
N ALA A 54 11.08 8.49 10.48
CA ALA A 54 11.91 8.09 11.61
C ALA A 54 13.00 7.10 11.20
N ILE A 55 12.71 6.16 10.29
CA ILE A 55 13.72 5.24 9.74
C ILE A 55 14.75 6.01 8.90
N VAL A 56 14.31 6.94 8.05
CA VAL A 56 15.20 7.79 7.26
C VAL A 56 16.08 8.66 8.16
N HIS A 57 15.55 9.22 9.25
CA HIS A 57 16.33 9.98 10.22
C HIS A 57 17.22 9.09 11.11
N ALA A 58 16.85 7.83 11.32
CA ALA A 58 17.64 6.86 12.08
C ALA A 58 18.84 6.33 11.29
N ILE A 59 18.82 6.44 9.95
CA ILE A 59 20.00 6.22 9.12
C ILE A 59 20.81 7.52 9.15
N PRO A 60 21.95 7.59 9.86
CA PRO A 60 22.80 8.77 9.80
C PRO A 60 23.32 8.88 8.37
N ASN A 61 23.26 10.09 7.81
CA ASN A 61 23.89 10.48 6.55
C ASN A 61 25.22 9.71 6.32
N LEU A 62 25.25 8.87 5.29
CA LEU A 62 26.50 8.42 4.65
C LEU A 62 26.80 9.38 3.49
#